data_AF-A0A9P5BBN5-F1
#
_entry.id   AF-A0A9P5BBN5-F1
#
_cell.length_a   1.000
_cell.length_b   1.000
_cell.length_c   1.000
_cell.angle_alpha   90.00
_cell.angle_beta   90.00
_cell.angle_gamma   90.00
#
_symmetry.space_group_name_H-M   'P 1'
#
loop_
_entity.id
_entity.type
_entity.pdbx_description
1 polymer ?
#
loop_
_entity_poly.entity_id
_entity_poly.type
_entity_poly.pdbx_seq_one_letter_code
_entity_poly.pdbx_strand_id
1 'polypeptide(L)'
;MLAPFPEHLNLSSIALHIPTRKRLPNDVQRLIFSNLDYQSLIFLSMVNRHFHRTVDPQRMATLPDKFELVMRAAKDFPQHWASEKKKDQRPGNLECYWCFRVRSPQHFDVLQANTAYFDPQGRLVPEQEAGPQDRFVPLRRFCIGCGVKAGLHAPSDCIVTRTGLDLWTALQLVHCGPKGGGVAVTIRLRDRSIVSCCIRESR
;
A
#
# COMPACT_ATOMS: atom_id res chain seq x y z
N MET A 1 -24.32 -15.28 -4.57
CA MET A 1 -24.81 -16.30 -3.62
C MET A 1 -23.59 -16.89 -2.94
N LEU A 2 -23.39 -16.56 -1.66
CA LEU A 2 -22.25 -17.01 -0.86
C LEU A 2 -22.68 -18.26 -0.10
N ALA A 3 -21.92 -19.35 -0.21
CA ALA A 3 -22.06 -20.51 0.66
C ALA A 3 -21.04 -20.38 1.82
N PRO A 4 -21.42 -20.78 3.06
CA PRO A 4 -20.62 -20.61 4.26
C PRO A 4 -19.62 -21.77 4.45
N PHE A 5 -18.49 -21.50 5.10
CA PHE A 5 -17.51 -22.49 5.58
C PHE A 5 -17.28 -22.28 7.08
N PRO A 6 -16.88 -23.31 7.84
CA PRO A 6 -17.71 -23.89 8.89
C PRO A 6 -17.36 -23.33 10.26
N GLU A 7 -18.39 -23.25 11.09
CA GLU A 7 -18.27 -23.09 12.54
C GLU A 7 -17.50 -24.28 13.11
N HIS A 8 -16.47 -24.01 13.93
CA HIS A 8 -16.20 -24.73 15.19
C HIS A 8 -14.98 -24.09 15.89
N LEU A 9 -15.17 -22.89 16.43
CA LEU A 9 -14.63 -22.53 17.74
C LEU A 9 -15.69 -21.64 18.41
N ASN A 10 -16.44 -22.27 19.30
CA ASN A 10 -17.56 -21.66 20.01
C ASN A 10 -17.02 -20.64 21.03
N LEU A 11 -16.78 -19.41 20.57
CA LEU A 11 -16.36 -18.28 21.41
C LEU A 11 -17.53 -17.65 22.20
N SER A 12 -18.73 -18.26 22.18
CA SER A 12 -19.94 -17.71 22.82
C SER A 12 -20.01 -17.90 24.34
N SER A 13 -19.01 -18.51 24.99
CA SER A 13 -19.02 -18.74 26.45
C SER A 13 -18.03 -17.93 27.28
N ILE A 14 -17.33 -16.95 26.70
CA ILE A 14 -16.63 -15.94 27.51
C ILE A 14 -17.47 -14.66 27.45
N ALA A 15 -18.59 -14.69 28.17
CA ALA A 15 -19.30 -13.48 28.57
C ALA A 15 -18.43 -12.71 29.56
N LEU A 16 -17.42 -12.01 29.04
CA LEU A 16 -16.72 -10.96 29.77
C LEU A 16 -17.70 -9.78 29.91
N HIS A 17 -18.50 -9.84 30.96
CA HIS A 17 -19.22 -8.71 31.52
C HIS A 17 -18.19 -7.69 32.01
N ILE A 18 -17.66 -6.86 31.10
CA ILE A 18 -16.77 -5.75 31.43
C ILE A 18 -17.64 -4.49 31.57
N PRO A 19 -17.83 -3.96 32.79
CA PRO A 19 -18.59 -2.73 32.98
C PRO A 19 -17.81 -1.56 32.37
N THR A 20 -18.54 -0.66 31.72
CA THR A 20 -18.18 0.74 31.41
C THR A 20 -16.67 1.08 31.32
N ARG A 21 -16.15 0.99 30.09
CA ARG A 21 -15.27 2.01 29.47
C ARG A 21 -13.94 2.37 30.16
N LYS A 22 -13.34 1.50 30.97
CA LYS A 22 -11.90 1.64 31.30
C LYS A 22 -11.07 1.18 30.11
N ARG A 23 -10.67 2.12 29.25
CA ARG A 23 -9.69 1.84 28.19
C ARG A 23 -8.36 1.49 28.84
N LEU A 24 -7.69 0.46 28.34
CA LEU A 24 -6.30 0.19 28.69
C LEU A 24 -5.47 1.48 28.47
N PRO A 25 -4.49 1.79 29.33
CA PRO A 25 -3.57 2.90 29.07
C PRO A 25 -2.92 2.75 27.69
N ASN A 26 -2.63 3.87 27.02
CA ASN A 26 -2.09 3.85 25.67
C ASN A 26 -0.77 3.08 25.58
N ASP A 27 0.07 3.12 26.62
CA ASP A 27 1.35 2.42 26.64
C ASP A 27 1.17 0.90 26.68
N VAL A 28 0.19 0.42 27.46
CA VAL A 28 -0.18 -1.00 27.48
C VAL A 28 -0.78 -1.44 26.15
N GLN A 29 -1.65 -0.61 25.54
CA GLN A 29 -2.15 -0.88 24.20
C GLN A 29 -1.02 -0.98 23.17
N ARG A 30 -0.06 -0.04 23.19
CA ARG A 30 1.09 -0.05 22.29
C ARG A 30 1.96 -1.30 22.48
N LEU A 31 2.19 -1.71 23.72
CA LEU A 31 2.93 -2.94 24.03
C LEU A 31 2.21 -4.19 23.52
N ILE A 32 0.88 -4.27 23.67
CA ILE A 32 0.10 -5.38 23.13
C ILE A 32 0.22 -5.39 21.60
N PHE A 33 0.00 -4.23 20.97
CA PHE A 33 -0.01 -4.15 19.51
C PHE A 33 1.37 -4.38 18.89
N SER A 34 2.48 -4.08 19.60
CA SER A 34 3.83 -4.37 19.10
C SER A 34 4.16 -5.86 19.04
N ASN A 35 3.35 -6.71 19.68
CA ASN A 35 3.49 -8.16 19.63
C ASN A 35 2.54 -8.83 18.61
N LEU A 36 1.72 -8.04 17.91
CA LEU A 36 0.80 -8.57 16.90
C LEU A 36 1.46 -8.60 15.53
N ASP A 37 1.23 -9.69 14.81
CA ASP A 37 1.64 -9.79 13.41
C ASP A 37 0.81 -8.86 12.51
N TYR A 38 1.28 -8.70 11.28
CA TYR A 38 0.64 -7.78 10.33
C TYR A 38 -0.82 -8.14 10.04
N GLN A 39 -1.15 -9.43 9.96
CA GLN A 39 -2.51 -9.90 9.70
C GLN A 39 -3.45 -9.57 10.86
N SER A 40 -3.01 -9.81 12.11
CA SER A 40 -3.78 -9.49 13.31
C SER A 40 -3.96 -7.99 13.47
N LEU A 41 -2.95 -7.18 13.14
CA LEU A 41 -3.07 -5.72 13.14
C LEU A 41 -4.12 -5.23 12.13
N ILE A 42 -4.14 -5.81 10.92
CA ILE A 42 -5.19 -5.52 9.91
C ILE A 42 -6.56 -5.85 10.49
N PHE A 43 -6.74 -7.07 10.99
CA PHE A 43 -8.02 -7.50 11.56
C PHE A 43 -8.46 -6.57 12.70
N LEU A 44 -7.56 -6.29 13.65
CA LEU A 44 -7.83 -5.42 14.79
C LEU A 44 -8.27 -4.01 14.36
N SER A 45 -7.64 -3.45 13.32
CA SER A 45 -8.01 -2.14 12.76
C SER A 45 -9.44 -2.10 12.20
N MET A 46 -10.02 -3.25 11.87
CA MET A 46 -11.37 -3.36 11.30
C MET A 46 -12.45 -3.63 12.36
N VAL A 47 -12.08 -3.96 13.60
CA VAL A 47 -13.04 -4.39 14.64
C VAL A 47 -13.94 -3.25 15.12
N ASN A 48 -13.40 -2.05 15.35
CA ASN A 48 -14.19 -0.90 15.81
C ASN A 48 -13.54 0.44 15.47
N ARG A 49 -14.30 1.53 15.65
CA ARG A 49 -13.87 2.92 15.35
C ARG A 49 -12.64 3.37 16.16
N HIS A 50 -12.46 2.86 17.38
CA HIS A 50 -11.28 3.19 18.19
C HIS A 50 -10.03 2.57 17.56
N PHE A 51 -10.03 1.26 17.32
CA PHE A 51 -8.87 0.58 16.72
C PHE A 51 -8.60 1.01 15.28
N HIS A 52 -9.65 1.29 14.49
CA HIS A 52 -9.47 1.90 13.16
C HIS A 52 -8.68 3.21 13.19
N ARG A 53 -8.72 3.96 14.31
CA ARG A 53 -8.02 5.23 14.46
C ARG A 53 -6.64 5.09 15.09
N THR A 54 -6.45 4.09 15.94
CA THR A 54 -5.23 3.95 16.75
C THR A 54 -4.25 2.91 16.21
N VAL A 55 -4.74 1.93 15.44
CA VAL A 55 -3.92 0.86 14.85
C VAL A 55 -3.60 1.24 13.42
N ASP A 56 -2.31 1.41 13.12
CA ASP A 56 -1.80 1.57 11.76
C ASP A 56 -0.93 0.35 11.41
N PRO A 57 -1.51 -0.69 10.78
CA PRO A 57 -0.78 -1.92 10.47
C PRO A 57 0.48 -1.67 9.63
N GLN A 58 0.45 -0.65 8.76
CA GLN A 58 1.57 -0.32 7.88
C GLN A 58 2.75 0.29 8.63
N ARG A 59 2.49 0.99 9.73
CA ARG A 59 3.56 1.58 10.55
C ARG A 59 4.01 0.65 11.68
N MET A 60 3.14 -0.24 12.13
CA MET A 60 3.38 -1.06 13.31
C MET A 60 4.02 -2.41 13.01
N ALA A 61 3.66 -3.05 11.89
CA ALA A 61 4.22 -4.36 11.56
C ALA A 61 5.65 -4.26 10.99
N THR A 62 6.43 -5.33 11.20
CA THR A 62 7.79 -5.44 10.66
C THR A 62 7.77 -5.65 9.15
N LEU A 63 8.90 -5.40 8.48
CA LEU A 63 9.03 -5.64 7.05
C LEU A 63 8.87 -7.14 6.69
N PRO A 64 9.48 -8.09 7.41
CA PRO A 64 9.26 -9.51 7.18
C PRO A 64 7.79 -9.94 7.26
N ASP A 65 7.05 -9.52 8.30
CA ASP A 65 5.65 -9.92 8.47
C ASP A 65 4.77 -9.43 7.31
N LYS A 66 5.03 -8.19 6.87
CA LYS A 66 4.33 -7.60 5.73
C LYS A 66 4.63 -8.35 4.44
N PHE A 67 5.87 -8.75 4.26
CA PHE A 67 6.32 -9.50 3.10
C PHE A 67 5.70 -10.89 3.07
N GLU A 68 5.72 -11.59 4.20
CA GLU A 68 5.15 -12.93 4.32
C GLU A 68 3.65 -12.91 4.03
N LEU A 69 2.90 -11.95 4.62
CA LEU A 69 1.48 -11.86 4.40
C LEU A 69 1.13 -11.54 2.95
N VAL A 70 1.84 -10.62 2.28
CA VAL A 70 1.50 -10.26 0.90
C VAL A 70 1.76 -11.42 -0.07
N MET A 71 2.84 -12.19 0.16
CA MET A 71 3.15 -13.40 -0.59
C MET A 71 2.06 -14.46 -0.39
N ARG A 72 1.69 -14.70 0.88
CA ARG A 72 0.63 -15.65 1.26
C ARG A 72 -0.72 -15.25 0.67
N ALA A 73 -1.07 -13.97 0.74
CA ALA A 73 -2.32 -13.47 0.18
C ALA A 73 -2.39 -13.68 -1.33
N ALA A 74 -1.32 -13.35 -2.09
CA ALA A 74 -1.30 -13.57 -3.53
C ALA A 74 -1.40 -15.06 -3.90
N LYS A 75 -0.79 -15.94 -3.10
CA LYS A 75 -0.71 -17.39 -3.37
C LYS A 75 -1.95 -18.15 -2.90
N ASP A 76 -2.40 -17.92 -1.69
CA ASP A 76 -3.30 -18.84 -0.98
C ASP A 76 -4.75 -18.34 -0.95
N PHE A 77 -5.01 -17.07 -1.30
CA PHE A 77 -6.35 -16.49 -1.17
C PHE A 77 -7.09 -16.52 -2.52
N PRO A 78 -8.17 -17.31 -2.67
CA PRO A 78 -8.80 -17.56 -3.96
C PRO A 78 -9.33 -16.30 -4.66
N GLN A 79 -9.71 -15.26 -3.92
CA GLN A 79 -10.18 -13.99 -4.48
C GLN A 79 -9.09 -13.25 -5.29
N HIS A 80 -7.82 -13.62 -5.13
CA HIS A 80 -6.71 -13.02 -5.87
C HIS A 80 -6.32 -13.82 -7.11
N TRP A 81 -6.84 -15.03 -7.28
CA TRP A 81 -6.52 -15.86 -8.43
C TRP A 81 -7.24 -15.41 -9.69
N ALA A 82 -6.57 -15.62 -10.83
CA ALA A 82 -7.20 -15.51 -12.13
C ALA A 82 -8.33 -16.53 -12.27
N SER A 83 -9.33 -16.19 -13.08
CA SER A 83 -10.39 -17.12 -13.44
C SER A 83 -10.77 -16.89 -14.90
N GLU A 84 -10.88 -17.98 -15.64
CA GLU A 84 -11.27 -17.99 -17.06
C GLU A 84 -12.73 -18.43 -17.25
N LYS A 85 -13.47 -18.65 -16.16
CA LYS A 85 -14.86 -19.06 -16.24
C LYS A 85 -15.66 -17.95 -16.91
N LYS A 86 -16.46 -18.27 -17.93
CA LYS A 86 -17.26 -17.31 -18.73
C LYS A 86 -18.07 -16.30 -17.90
N LYS A 87 -18.49 -16.65 -16.69
CA LYS A 87 -19.28 -15.78 -15.78
C LYS A 87 -18.44 -14.96 -14.78
N ASP A 88 -17.14 -15.25 -14.64
CA ASP A 88 -16.23 -14.63 -13.67
C ASP A 88 -14.83 -14.48 -14.31
N GLN A 89 -14.77 -13.97 -15.53
CA GLN A 89 -13.48 -13.77 -16.20
C GLN A 89 -12.73 -12.65 -15.50
N ARG A 90 -11.62 -13.00 -14.84
CA ARG A 90 -10.79 -12.04 -14.11
C ARG A 90 -9.31 -12.36 -14.27
N PRO A 91 -8.46 -11.33 -14.48
CA PRO A 91 -7.03 -11.51 -14.75
C PRO A 91 -6.19 -11.91 -13.52
N GLY A 92 -6.80 -12.00 -12.34
CA GLY A 92 -6.09 -12.17 -11.07
C GLY A 92 -5.52 -10.86 -10.53
N ASN A 93 -5.30 -10.80 -9.23
CA ASN A 93 -4.72 -9.64 -8.57
C ASN A 93 -3.21 -9.82 -8.40
N LEU A 94 -2.51 -8.72 -8.17
CA LEU A 94 -1.05 -8.65 -8.11
C LEU A 94 -0.60 -8.02 -6.80
N GLU A 95 0.50 -8.50 -6.24
CA GLU A 95 1.11 -7.97 -5.03
C GLU A 95 1.96 -6.72 -5.30
N CYS A 96 1.85 -5.73 -4.42
CA CYS A 96 2.75 -4.58 -4.36
C CYS A 96 3.66 -4.73 -3.14
N TYR A 97 4.96 -4.84 -3.38
CA TYR A 97 5.98 -5.00 -2.33
C TYR A 97 6.40 -3.68 -1.67
N TRP A 98 5.89 -2.54 -2.16
CA TRP A 98 6.13 -1.23 -1.54
C TRP A 98 5.10 -0.91 -0.46
N CYS A 99 3.82 -1.18 -0.72
CA CYS A 99 2.73 -0.96 0.24
C CYS A 99 2.13 -2.24 0.83
N PHE A 100 2.65 -3.41 0.48
CA PHE A 100 2.23 -4.72 1.02
C PHE A 100 0.73 -4.96 0.91
N ARG A 101 0.20 -4.71 -0.29
CA ARG A 101 -1.21 -4.92 -0.63
C ARG A 101 -1.32 -5.67 -1.96
N VAL A 102 -2.35 -6.49 -2.06
CA VAL A 102 -2.75 -7.15 -3.31
C VAL A 102 -3.83 -6.30 -3.99
N ARG A 103 -3.65 -6.00 -5.28
CA ARG A 103 -4.46 -5.02 -6.04
C ARG A 103 -4.80 -5.55 -7.43
N SER A 104 -5.85 -5.00 -8.06
CA SER A 104 -6.21 -5.32 -9.44
C SER A 104 -5.11 -4.89 -10.42
N PRO A 105 -4.98 -5.52 -11.60
CA PRO A 105 -3.94 -5.19 -12.57
C PRO A 105 -3.97 -3.75 -13.09
N GLN A 106 -5.11 -3.06 -12.97
CA GLN A 106 -5.28 -1.63 -13.29
C GLN A 106 -4.34 -0.73 -12.47
N HIS A 107 -3.86 -1.21 -11.32
CA HIS A 107 -2.96 -0.46 -10.44
C HIS A 107 -1.48 -0.71 -10.74
N PHE A 108 -1.15 -1.48 -11.78
CA PHE A 108 0.22 -1.86 -12.12
C PHE A 108 0.53 -1.48 -13.55
N ASP A 109 1.71 -0.93 -13.74
CA ASP A 109 2.28 -0.67 -15.05
C ASP A 109 2.71 -1.99 -15.71
N VAL A 110 2.60 -2.04 -17.03
CA VAL A 110 3.21 -3.09 -17.87
C VAL A 110 4.74 -2.96 -17.81
N LEU A 111 5.28 -1.75 -17.82
CA LEU A 111 6.71 -1.44 -17.92
C LEU A 111 7.29 -0.96 -16.59
N GLN A 112 7.41 -1.87 -15.62
CA GLN A 112 7.98 -1.52 -14.31
C GLN A 112 9.51 -1.51 -14.31
N ALA A 113 10.08 -0.44 -13.74
CA ALA A 113 11.48 -0.42 -13.34
C ALA A 113 11.79 -1.61 -12.42
N ASN A 114 12.89 -2.30 -12.68
CA ASN A 114 13.36 -3.44 -11.89
C ASN A 114 14.51 -3.08 -10.95
N THR A 115 15.04 -1.86 -11.06
CA THR A 115 16.15 -1.33 -10.28
C THR A 115 15.96 0.18 -10.07
N ALA A 116 16.58 0.73 -9.03
CA ALA A 116 16.61 2.16 -8.76
C ALA A 116 17.84 2.53 -7.92
N TYR A 117 18.29 3.78 -8.05
CA TYR A 117 19.37 4.34 -7.24
C TYR A 117 18.79 5.38 -6.28
N PHE A 118 19.25 5.35 -5.03
CA PHE A 118 18.84 6.31 -4.01
C PHE A 118 20.05 6.99 -3.40
N ASP A 119 20.01 8.32 -3.29
CA ASP A 119 21.05 9.08 -2.60
C ASP A 119 21.06 8.77 -1.09
N PRO A 120 22.08 9.23 -0.33
CA PRO A 120 22.13 9.04 1.12
C PRO A 120 20.94 9.65 1.88
N GLN A 121 20.19 10.58 1.27
CA GLN A 121 18.98 11.18 1.81
C GLN A 121 17.71 10.39 1.45
N GLY A 122 17.83 9.33 0.65
CA GLY A 122 16.74 8.46 0.23
C GLY A 122 15.93 9.00 -0.95
N ARG A 123 16.45 9.97 -1.71
CA ARG A 123 15.83 10.50 -2.92
C ARG A 123 16.26 9.68 -4.14
N LEU A 124 15.35 9.50 -5.09
CA LEU A 124 15.62 8.78 -6.32
C LEU A 124 16.62 9.57 -7.18
N VAL A 125 17.62 8.87 -7.70
CA VAL A 125 18.65 9.42 -8.61
C VAL A 125 18.51 8.74 -9.97
N PRO A 126 18.55 9.48 -11.09
CA PRO A 126 18.65 8.88 -12.42
C PRO A 126 19.87 7.98 -12.52
N GLU A 127 19.75 6.82 -13.17
CA GLU A 127 20.85 5.87 -13.30
C GLU A 127 22.10 6.50 -13.95
N GLN A 128 21.91 7.44 -14.89
CA GLN A 128 23.02 8.14 -15.54
C GLN A 128 23.78 9.09 -14.62
N GLU A 129 23.17 9.49 -13.51
CA GLU A 129 23.72 10.44 -12.53
C GLU A 129 24.17 9.75 -11.23
N ALA A 130 23.98 8.44 -11.13
CA ALA A 130 24.27 7.68 -9.92
C ALA A 130 25.77 7.70 -9.59
N GLY A 131 26.08 8.23 -8.42
CA GLY A 131 27.43 8.30 -7.88
C GLY A 131 27.79 7.09 -7.01
N PRO A 132 29.05 6.98 -6.57
CA PRO A 132 29.52 5.86 -5.74
C PRO A 132 28.84 5.73 -4.37
N GLN A 133 28.24 6.82 -3.87
CA GLN A 133 27.53 6.86 -2.58
C GLN A 133 26.06 6.49 -2.70
N ASP A 134 25.55 6.38 -3.92
CA ASP A 134 24.15 6.08 -4.17
C ASP A 134 23.90 4.59 -4.03
N ARG A 135 22.82 4.25 -3.36
CA ARG A 135 22.45 2.88 -3.06
C ARG A 135 21.66 2.31 -4.23
N PHE A 136 22.23 1.32 -4.91
CA PHE A 136 21.51 0.44 -5.83
C PHE A 136 20.49 -0.43 -5.08
N VAL A 137 19.23 -0.42 -5.54
CA VAL A 137 18.15 -1.21 -4.97
C VAL A 137 17.45 -2.00 -6.08
N PRO A 138 17.45 -3.35 -6.01
CA PRO A 138 16.60 -4.15 -6.87
C PRO A 138 15.13 -3.98 -6.45
N LEU A 139 14.28 -3.61 -7.40
CA LEU A 139 12.86 -3.39 -7.18
C LEU A 139 12.06 -4.66 -7.49
N ARG A 140 11.16 -5.01 -6.57
CA ARG A 140 10.07 -5.96 -6.85
C ARG A 140 8.84 -5.19 -7.32
N ARG A 141 7.82 -5.92 -7.78
CA ARG A 141 6.54 -5.36 -8.25
C ARG A 141 5.98 -4.29 -7.29
N PHE A 142 5.66 -3.12 -7.82
CA PHE A 142 5.01 -2.04 -7.06
C PHE A 142 3.75 -1.55 -7.78
N CYS A 143 2.80 -0.93 -7.07
CA CYS A 143 1.67 -0.30 -7.75
C CYS A 143 2.08 1.08 -8.26
N ILE A 144 1.42 1.56 -9.32
CA ILE A 144 1.64 2.87 -9.94
C ILE A 144 1.62 3.97 -8.88
N GLY A 145 0.68 3.93 -7.93
CA GLY A 145 0.61 4.90 -6.84
C GLY A 145 1.82 4.91 -5.89
N CYS A 146 2.49 3.77 -5.70
CA CYS A 146 3.76 3.73 -4.96
C CYS A 146 4.92 4.23 -5.81
N GLY A 147 4.96 3.86 -7.10
CA GLY A 147 5.97 4.35 -8.04
C GLY A 147 5.96 5.88 -8.15
N VAL A 148 4.77 6.46 -8.33
CA VAL A 148 4.55 7.92 -8.34
C VAL A 148 5.06 8.57 -7.05
N LYS A 149 4.74 8.01 -5.89
CA LYS A 149 5.18 8.54 -4.59
C LYS A 149 6.70 8.49 -4.40
N ALA A 150 7.32 7.44 -4.94
CA ALA A 150 8.76 7.23 -4.87
C ALA A 150 9.53 7.99 -5.97
N GLY A 151 8.85 8.65 -6.90
CA GLY A 151 9.45 9.32 -8.05
C GLY A 151 9.84 8.39 -9.20
N LEU A 152 9.45 7.11 -9.15
CA LEU A 152 9.77 6.10 -10.18
C LEU A 152 8.98 6.28 -11.49
N HIS A 153 7.99 7.18 -11.49
CA HIS A 153 7.32 7.66 -12.68
C HIS A 153 7.52 9.18 -12.75
N ALA A 154 8.18 9.63 -13.81
CA ALA A 154 8.44 11.04 -14.04
C ALA A 154 7.15 11.76 -14.44
N PRO A 155 7.07 13.08 -14.26
CA PRO A 155 5.99 13.87 -14.87
C PRO A 155 5.99 13.71 -16.39
N SER A 156 4.80 13.65 -16.98
CA SER A 156 4.54 13.46 -18.41
C SER A 156 4.79 12.04 -18.95
N ASP A 157 5.13 11.07 -18.09
CA ASP A 157 5.14 9.65 -18.45
C ASP A 157 3.75 9.18 -18.90
N CYS A 158 3.73 8.36 -19.95
CA CYS A 158 2.59 7.55 -20.33
C CYS A 158 2.75 6.15 -19.71
N ILE A 159 1.90 5.85 -18.73
CA ILE A 159 1.86 4.58 -18.02
C ILE A 159 0.77 3.73 -18.64
N VAL A 160 1.14 2.55 -19.16
CA VAL A 160 0.18 1.57 -19.66
C VAL A 160 -0.12 0.59 -18.55
N THR A 161 -1.33 0.59 -18.03
CA THR A 161 -1.74 -0.38 -17.01
C THR A 161 -1.70 -1.80 -17.57
N ARG A 162 -1.59 -2.82 -16.72
CA ARG A 162 -1.67 -4.22 -17.14
C ARG A 162 -3.03 -4.65 -17.71
N THR A 163 -4.03 -3.76 -17.66
CA THR A 163 -5.31 -3.90 -18.37
C THR A 163 -5.35 -3.20 -19.73
N GLY A 164 -4.25 -2.57 -20.17
CA GLY A 164 -4.16 -1.84 -21.44
C GLY A 164 -4.76 -0.44 -21.42
N LEU A 165 -5.04 0.12 -20.24
CA LEU A 165 -5.46 1.52 -20.09
C LEU A 165 -4.25 2.44 -20.01
N ASP A 166 -4.25 3.52 -20.79
CA ASP A 166 -3.23 4.56 -20.74
C ASP A 166 -3.55 5.59 -19.65
N LEU A 167 -2.54 5.85 -18.82
CA LEU A 167 -2.57 6.86 -17.77
C LEU A 167 -1.42 7.84 -17.99
N TRP A 168 -1.70 9.12 -17.78
CA TRP A 168 -0.68 10.17 -17.92
C TRP A 168 -0.34 10.71 -16.54
N THR A 169 0.94 10.81 -16.22
CA THR A 169 1.39 11.52 -15.03
C THR A 169 1.39 13.02 -15.33
N ALA A 170 0.49 13.78 -14.73
CA ALA A 170 0.47 15.24 -14.93
C ALA A 170 1.34 15.95 -13.88
N LEU A 171 2.13 16.94 -14.31
CA LEU A 171 2.67 17.94 -13.39
C LEU A 171 1.58 18.99 -13.13
N GLN A 172 0.99 18.98 -11.93
CA GLN A 172 0.16 20.11 -11.49
C GLN A 172 0.92 20.89 -10.42
N LEU A 173 1.36 22.11 -10.76
CA LEU A 173 1.89 23.08 -9.81
C LEU A 173 0.73 23.65 -9.00
N VAL A 174 0.64 23.29 -7.73
CA VAL A 174 -0.32 23.93 -6.81
C VAL A 174 0.42 24.98 -5.99
N HIS A 175 0.01 26.24 -6.09
CA HIS A 175 0.46 27.28 -5.17
C HIS A 175 -0.15 27.02 -3.78
N CYS A 176 0.66 26.49 -2.86
CA CYS A 176 0.33 26.58 -1.45
C CYS A 176 0.42 28.06 -1.04
N GLY A 177 -0.63 28.58 -0.42
CA GLY A 177 -0.81 30.00 -0.09
C GLY A 177 0.32 30.65 0.75
N PRO A 178 0.16 31.93 1.13
CA PRO A 178 1.24 32.90 1.35
C PRO A 178 2.20 32.66 2.53
N LYS A 179 2.16 31.52 3.21
CA LYS A 179 3.00 31.24 4.40
C LYS A 179 3.91 30.02 4.32
N GLY A 180 4.14 29.47 3.13
CA GLY A 180 5.17 28.45 2.93
C GLY A 180 5.29 28.10 1.47
N GLY A 181 6.26 28.73 0.79
CA GLY A 181 6.57 28.49 -0.62
C GLY A 181 7.08 27.06 -0.83
N GLY A 182 6.14 26.14 -1.00
CA GLY A 182 6.41 24.79 -1.48
C GLY A 182 5.69 24.60 -2.80
N VAL A 183 6.41 24.09 -3.80
CA VAL A 183 5.79 23.53 -5.00
C VAL A 183 5.26 22.16 -4.61
N ALA A 184 3.94 21.96 -4.74
CA ALA A 184 3.33 20.65 -4.63
C ALA A 184 3.12 20.10 -6.04
N VAL A 185 3.81 19.01 -6.38
CA VAL A 185 3.55 18.25 -7.61
C VAL A 185 2.38 17.32 -7.33
N THR A 186 1.23 17.56 -7.97
CA THR A 186 0.10 16.63 -7.92
C THR A 186 0.03 15.80 -9.18
N ILE A 187 0.38 14.51 -9.08
CA ILE A 187 0.13 13.55 -10.15
C ILE A 187 -1.33 13.11 -10.03
N ARG A 188 -2.19 13.63 -10.92
CA ARG A 188 -3.57 13.16 -11.07
C ARG A 188 -3.64 12.16 -12.19
N LEU A 189 -4.00 10.93 -11.85
CA LEU A 189 -4.41 9.94 -12.85
C LEU A 189 -5.87 10.25 -13.22
N ARG A 190 -6.24 10.11 -14.49
CA ARG A 190 -7.63 10.35 -14.96
C ARG A 190 -8.66 9.51 -14.19
N ASP A 191 -8.25 8.38 -13.66
CA ASP A 191 -9.04 7.55 -12.76
C ASP A 191 -8.82 7.95 -11.29
N ARG A 192 -9.90 8.42 -10.64
CA ARG A 192 -9.92 8.83 -9.22
C ARG A 192 -9.59 7.69 -8.25
N SER A 193 -9.65 6.44 -8.69
CA SER A 193 -9.31 5.28 -7.86
C SER A 193 -7.79 5.05 -7.72
N ILE A 194 -6.96 5.61 -8.60
CA ILE A 194 -5.57 5.14 -8.76
C ILE A 194 -4.53 5.97 -7.99
N VAL A 195 -4.73 7.27 -7.71
CA VAL A 195 -4.08 8.11 -6.66
C VAL A 195 -4.09 9.60 -7.05
N SER A 196 -4.23 10.48 -6.03
CA SER A 196 -3.75 11.87 -6.06
C SER A 196 -2.64 11.96 -5.01
N CYS A 197 -1.42 12.32 -5.39
CA CYS A 197 -0.30 12.46 -4.45
C CYS A 197 0.34 13.84 -4.60
N CYS A 198 0.55 14.54 -3.48
CA CYS A 198 1.29 15.79 -3.44
C CYS A 198 2.74 15.51 -3.02
N ILE A 199 3.71 15.73 -3.91
CA ILE A 199 5.13 15.73 -3.56
C ILE A 199 5.51 17.18 -3.24
N ARG A 200 5.98 17.42 -2.02
CA ARG A 200 6.46 18.74 -1.58
C ARG A 200 7.94 18.83 -1.93
N GLU A 201 8.33 19.79 -2.76
CA GLU A 201 9.74 20.18 -2.84
C GLU A 201 10.12 20.96 -1.58
N SER A 202 11.02 20.41 -0.77
CA SER A 202 11.78 21.17 0.21
C SER A 202 12.96 21.80 -0.52
N ARG A 203 12.95 23.13 -0.63
CA ARG A 203 14.12 23.91 -1.05
C ARG A 203 15.23 23.85 0.00
#